data_AF-A0A7H8XVQ1-F1
#
_entry.id   AF-A0A7H8XVQ1-F1
#
_cell.length_a   1.000
_cell.length_b   1.000
_cell.length_c   1.000
_cell.angle_alpha   90.00
_cell.angle_beta   90.00
_cell.angle_gamma   90.00
#
_symmetry.space_group_name_H-M   'P 1'
#
loop_
_entity.id
_entity.type
_entity.pdbx_description
1 polymer ?
#
loop_
_entity_poly.entity_id
_entity_poly.type
_entity_poly.pdbx_seq_one_letter_code
_entity_poly.pdbx_strand_id
1 'polypeptide(L)' 'MTVEVWTDLGCPWCYLGSHRLRHAMNRAGAAGITLTLRSFELDPDASAEPMTIPEILLVSDGDSCRPGGLCS' A
#
# COMPACT_ATOMS: atom_id res chain seq x y z
N MET A 1 -12.89 4.27 -20.90
CA MET A 1 -13.05 3.48 -19.66
C MET A 1 -12.14 4.07 -18.60
N THR A 2 -12.65 4.29 -17.39
CA THR A 2 -11.86 4.81 -16.27
C THR A 2 -11.49 3.68 -15.33
N VAL A 3 -10.23 3.64 -14.90
CA VAL A 3 -9.71 2.71 -13.90
C VAL A 3 -9.17 3.53 -12.75
N GLU A 4 -9.74 3.34 -11.56
CA GLU A 4 -9.25 3.97 -10.33
C GLU A 4 -8.43 2.97 -9.53
N VAL A 5 -7.26 3.40 -9.04
CA VAL A 5 -6.35 2.57 -8.27
C VAL A 5 -6.05 3.27 -6.96
N TRP A 6 -6.47 2.65 -5.86
CA TRP A 6 -6.08 3.03 -4.51
C TRP A 6 -4.73 2.43 -4.17
N THR A 7 -3.82 3.25 -3.68
CA THR A 7 -2.47 2.81 -3.31
C THR A 7 -2.00 3.51 -2.04
N ASP A 8 -1.20 2.77 -1.29
CA ASP A 8 -0.44 3.24 -0.13
C ASP A 8 1.07 3.05 -0.44
N LEU A 9 1.93 3.88 0.14
CA LEU A 9 3.38 3.83 -0.06
C LEU A 9 4.06 2.68 0.71
N GLY A 10 3.53 2.30 1.87
CA GLY A 10 4.00 1.19 2.71
C GLY A 10 3.52 -0.19 2.23
N CYS A 11 2.76 -0.26 1.13
CA CYS A 11 2.16 -1.47 0.58
C CYS A 11 3.05 -2.13 -0.50
N PRO A 12 3.75 -3.24 -0.23
CA PRO A 12 4.60 -3.90 -1.23
C PRO A 12 3.78 -4.42 -2.42
N TRP A 13 2.55 -4.86 -2.15
CA TRP A 13 1.64 -5.40 -3.15
C TRP A 13 1.09 -4.32 -4.09
N CYS A 14 0.92 -3.10 -3.61
CA CYS A 14 0.43 -1.99 -4.41
C CYS A 14 1.47 -1.59 -5.46
N TYR A 15 2.75 -1.59 -5.09
CA TYR A 15 3.86 -1.45 -6.04
C TYR A 15 3.84 -2.56 -7.10
N LEU A 16 3.81 -3.83 -6.68
CA LEU A 16 3.78 -4.96 -7.61
C LEU A 16 2.55 -4.93 -8.54
N GLY A 17 1.39 -4.59 -7.98
CA GLY A 17 0.13 -4.47 -8.69
C GLY A 17 0.17 -3.36 -9.75
N SER A 18 0.72 -2.19 -9.42
CA SER A 18 0.88 -1.08 -10.38
C SER A 18 1.74 -1.48 -11.58
N HIS A 19 2.84 -2.22 -11.35
CA HIS A 19 3.70 -2.72 -12.41
C HIS A 19 2.97 -3.73 -13.30
N ARG A 20 2.23 -4.67 -12.69
CA ARG A 20 1.42 -5.65 -13.42
C ARG A 20 0.31 -5.00 -14.23
N LEU A 21 -0.38 -4.01 -13.66
CA LEU A 21 -1.43 -3.25 -14.32
C LEU A 21 -0.88 -2.50 -15.55
N ARG A 22 0.23 -1.77 -15.39
CA ARG A 22 0.89 -1.08 -16.50
C ARG A 22 1.28 -2.05 -17.62
N HIS A 23 1.81 -3.21 -17.26
CA HIS A 23 2.16 -4.24 -18.24
C HIS A 23 0.91 -4.80 -18.96
N ALA A 24 -0.19 -5.03 -18.24
CA ALA A 24 -1.46 -5.46 -18.84
C ALA A 24 -2.05 -4.39 -19.79
N MET A 25 -2.02 -3.11 -19.39
CA MET A 25 -2.47 -1.99 -20.22
C MET A 25 -1.67 -1.88 -21.52
N ASN A 26 -0.35 -2.06 -21.46
CA ASN A 26 0.51 -2.05 -22.65
C ASN A 26 0.15 -3.19 -23.63
N ARG A 27 -0.18 -4.39 -23.12
CA ARG A 27 -0.58 -5.53 -23.96
C ARG A 27 -1.99 -5.39 -24.52
N ALA A 28 -2.91 -4.79 -23.78
CA ALA A 28 -4.31 -4.62 -24.18
C ALA A 28 -4.51 -3.47 -25.19
N GLY A 29 -3.50 -2.60 -25.38
CA GLY A 29 -3.65 -1.34 -26.09
C GLY A 29 -4.33 -0.30 -25.20
N ALA A 30 -3.55 0.62 -24.65
CA ALA A 30 -4.01 1.57 -23.63
C ALA A 30 -4.99 2.66 -24.15
N ALA A 31 -5.40 2.60 -25.41
CA ALA A 31 -6.26 3.61 -26.03
C ALA A 31 -7.62 3.65 -25.34
N GLY A 32 -8.02 4.84 -24.87
CA GLY A 32 -9.31 5.05 -24.20
C GLY A 32 -9.37 4.58 -22.75
N ILE A 33 -8.25 4.22 -22.12
CA ILE A 33 -8.15 3.98 -20.68
C ILE A 33 -7.66 5.26 -19.99
N THR A 34 -8.45 5.75 -19.03
CA THR A 34 -8.03 6.82 -18.11
C THR A 34 -7.72 6.20 -16.76
N LEU A 35 -6.46 6.32 -16.32
CA LEU A 35 -6.01 5.81 -15.03
C LEU A 35 -6.02 6.95 -14.00
N THR A 36 -6.67 6.75 -12.86
CA THR A 36 -6.68 7.69 -11.74
C THR A 36 -6.13 7.02 -10.49
N LEU A 37 -5.05 7.58 -9.95
CA LEU A 37 -4.50 7.16 -8.67
C LEU A 37 -5.24 7.86 -7.53
N ARG A 38 -5.57 7.10 -6.49
CA ARG A 38 -6.20 7.55 -5.26
C ARG A 38 -5.30 7.17 -4.08
N SER A 39 -5.19 8.07 -3.11
CA SER A 39 -4.51 7.78 -1.85
C SER A 39 -5.32 6.80 -1.02
N PHE A 40 -4.62 5.93 -0.32
CA PHE A 40 -5.16 5.04 0.70
C PHE A 40 -4.16 4.95 1.85
N GLU A 41 -4.66 4.82 3.07
CA GLU A 41 -3.85 4.64 4.27
C GLU A 41 -4.12 3.23 4.82
N LEU A 42 -3.11 2.36 4.80
CA LEU A 42 -3.22 1.00 5.33
C LEU A 42 -3.31 0.97 6.85
N ASP A 43 -2.52 1.80 7.51
CA ASP A 43 -2.52 2.02 8.96
C ASP A 43 -2.58 3.53 9.23
N PRO A 44 -3.79 4.09 9.44
CA PRO A 44 -3.96 5.51 9.77
C PRO A 44 -3.30 5.93 11.09
N ASP A 45 -3.02 4.97 11.97
CA ASP A 45 -2.40 5.17 13.28
C ASP A 45 -0.89 4.83 13.27
N ALA A 46 -0.29 4.69 12.08
CA ALA A 46 1.12 4.39 11.93
C ALA A 46 2.00 5.44 12.61
N SER A 47 3.08 4.99 13.25
CA SER A 47 4.07 5.87 13.85
C SER A 47 4.72 6.77 12.78
N ALA A 48 4.93 8.04 13.11
CA ALA A 48 5.71 8.97 12.29
C ALA A 48 7.23 8.73 12.42
N GLU A 49 7.65 7.93 13.40
CA GLU A 49 9.06 7.59 13.59
C GLU A 49 9.54 6.60 12.51
N PRO A 50 10.67 6.87 11.85
CA PRO A 50 11.22 5.97 10.85
C PRO A 50 11.56 4.61 11.44
N MET A 51 11.08 3.55 10.77
CA MET A 51 11.42 2.17 11.08
C MET A 51 11.88 1.43 9.83
N THR A 52 12.64 0.37 10.02
CA THR A 52 12.98 -0.57 8.95
C THR A 52 11.78 -1.44 8.59
N ILE A 53 11.76 -1.99 7.37
CA ILE A 53 10.68 -2.89 6.91
C ILE A 53 10.49 -4.11 7.83
N PRO A 54 11.55 -4.77 8.34
CA PRO A 54 11.37 -5.83 9.32
C PRO A 54 10.72 -5.37 10.63
N GLU A 55 11.08 -4.20 11.15
CA GLU A 55 10.53 -3.67 12.41
C GLU A 55 9.03 -3.37 12.29
N ILE A 56 8.60 -2.67 11.23
CA ILE A 56 7.18 -2.37 11.03
C ILE A 56 6.37 -3.65 10.84
N LEU A 57 6.90 -4.65 10.12
CA LEU A 57 6.21 -5.93 9.91
C LEU A 57 5.92 -6.63 11.24
N LEU A 58 6.89 -6.67 12.15
CA LEU A 58 6.72 -7.26 13.48
C LEU A 58 5.64 -6.54 14.30
N VAL A 59 5.57 -5.20 14.20
CA VAL A 59 4.57 -4.39 14.90
C VAL A 59 3.17 -4.55 14.28
N SER A 60 3.07 -4.73 12.97
CA SER A 60 1.81 -4.88 12.24
C SER A 60 1.20 -6.27 12.33
N ASP A 61 2.00 -7.33 12.44
CA ASP A 61 1.55 -8.74 12.46
C ASP A 61 0.90 -9.18 13.79
N GLY A 62 0.75 -8.26 14.77
CA GLY A 62 -0.07 -8.50 15.95
C GLY A 62 0.70 -8.93 17.21
N ASP A 63 1.95 -8.48 17.40
CA ASP A 63 2.47 -8.37 18.77
C ASP A 63 1.68 -7.26 19.49
N SER A 64 0.64 -7.71 20.21
CA SER A 64 -0.32 -6.96 21.04
C SER A 64 0.26 -5.94 22.04
N CYS A 65 1.57 -5.71 22.06
CA CYS A 65 2.22 -4.77 22.96
C CYS A 65 2.98 -3.71 22.16
N ARG A 66 2.28 -2.62 21.81
CA ARG A 66 2.92 -1.38 21.33
C ARG A 66 3.76 -0.76 22.47
N PRO A 67 4.94 -0.18 22.21
CA PRO A 67 5.71 0.51 23.25
C PRO A 67 4.90 1.71 23.77
N GLY A 68 4.43 1.65 25.02
CA GLY A 68 3.68 2.72 25.68
C GLY A 68 2.14 2.60 25.67
N GLY A 69 1.56 1.51 25.17
CA GLY A 69 0.12 1.26 25.20
C GLY A 69 -0.21 -0.09 25.83
N LEU A 70 -1.23 -0.12 26.69
CA LEU A 70 -1.72 -1.32 27.38
C LEU A 70 -1.98 -2.45 26.38
N CYS A 71 -1.31 -3.59 26.61
CA CYS A 71 -1.64 -4.84 25.93
C CYS A 71 -3.05 -5.26 26.37
N SER A 72 -3.96 -5.50 25.43
CA SER A 72 -5.24 -6.18 25.69
C SER A 72 -5.11 -7.67 25.42
#